data_AF-A0A2S2FHY8-F1
#
_entry.id   AF-A0A2S2FHY8-F1
#
_cell.length_a   1.000
_cell.length_b   1.000
_cell.length_c   1.000
_cell.angle_alpha   90.00
_cell.angle_beta   90.00
_cell.angle_gamma   90.00
#
_symmetry.space_group_name_H-M   'P 1'
#
loop_
_entity.id
_entity.type
_entity.pdbx_description
1 polymer ?
#
loop_
_entity_poly.entity_id
_entity_poly.type
_entity_poly.pdbx_seq_one_letter_code
_entity_poly.pdbx_strand_id
1 'polypeptide(L)'
;MTNVSHTNELAKEKLPKYIETELGKEKLCIECQEYWPLDEEFWWTRKNKSLKDPNGIRYEAACKCCYNVRYRPGHVKGTYKVKSQHEKVAA
;
A
#
# COMPACT_ATOMS: atom_id res chain seq x y z
N MET A 1 -38.99 -13.66 -17.07
CA MET A 1 -37.82 -12.85 -17.48
C MET A 1 -37.37 -12.04 -16.27
N THR A 2 -36.51 -12.62 -15.44
CA THR A 2 -36.09 -12.03 -14.16
C THR A 2 -34.98 -11.00 -14.40
N ASN A 3 -35.37 -9.74 -14.59
CA ASN A 3 -34.46 -8.62 -14.44
C ASN A 3 -34.28 -8.37 -12.94
N VAL A 4 -33.33 -9.09 -12.33
CA VAL A 4 -32.77 -8.70 -11.04
C VAL A 4 -31.61 -7.78 -11.36
N SER A 5 -31.94 -6.49 -11.47
CA SER A 5 -30.96 -5.42 -11.47
C SER A 5 -30.04 -5.64 -10.26
N HIS A 6 -28.78 -5.95 -10.55
CA HIS A 6 -27.72 -6.06 -9.56
C HIS A 6 -27.80 -4.84 -8.63
N THR A 7 -28.17 -5.10 -7.39
CA THR A 7 -28.08 -4.15 -6.27
C THR A 7 -26.61 -3.80 -6.08
N ASN A 8 -26.14 -2.82 -6.83
CA ASN A 8 -24.81 -2.23 -6.71
C ASN A 8 -24.80 -1.23 -5.54
N GLU A 9 -25.24 -1.71 -4.38
CA GLU A 9 -25.38 -0.98 -3.13
C GLU A 9 -24.81 -1.82 -1.97
N LEU A 10 -23.74 -2.59 -2.24
CA LEU A 10 -22.87 -3.06 -1.17
C LEU A 10 -22.19 -1.81 -0.61
N ALA A 11 -22.74 -1.31 0.50
CA ALA A 11 -22.03 -0.47 1.44
C ALA A 11 -20.56 -0.90 1.44
N LYS A 12 -19.66 -0.03 0.98
CA LYS A 12 -18.21 -0.26 1.07
C LYS A 12 -17.91 -0.51 2.54
N GLU A 13 -17.91 -1.77 2.95
CA GLU A 13 -17.50 -2.18 4.28
C GLU A 13 -16.09 -1.63 4.43
N LYS A 14 -15.93 -0.66 5.32
CA LYS A 14 -14.64 -0.01 5.54
C LYS A 14 -13.75 -1.07 6.17
N LEU A 15 -12.96 -1.75 5.33
CA LEU A 15 -11.98 -2.72 5.76
C LEU A 15 -11.17 -2.13 6.92
N PRO A 16 -11.01 -2.88 8.03
CA PRO A 16 -10.32 -2.36 9.20
C PRO A 16 -8.87 -2.03 8.84
N LYS A 17 -8.35 -0.93 9.39
CA LYS A 17 -6.99 -0.48 9.10
C LYS A 17 -5.92 -1.49 9.52
N TYR A 18 -6.19 -2.23 10.60
CA TYR A 18 -5.32 -3.25 11.16
C TYR A 18 -6.12 -4.52 11.41
N ILE A 19 -5.48 -5.66 11.22
CA ILE A 19 -5.98 -6.97 11.61
C ILE A 19 -4.90 -7.70 12.42
N GLU A 20 -5.33 -8.62 13.28
CA GLU A 20 -4.45 -9.53 14.00
C GLU A 20 -4.61 -10.92 13.39
N THR A 21 -3.49 -11.49 12.95
CA THR A 21 -3.41 -12.83 12.39
C THR A 21 -2.55 -13.69 13.31
N GLU A 22 -2.50 -15.00 13.05
CA GLU A 22 -1.63 -15.93 13.77
C GLU A 22 -0.13 -15.59 13.67
N LEU A 23 0.28 -14.91 12.59
CA LEU A 23 1.66 -14.43 12.37
C LEU A 23 1.92 -13.05 12.99
N GLY A 24 0.88 -12.37 13.48
CA GLY A 24 0.98 -11.07 14.14
C GLY A 24 0.10 -9.99 13.50
N LYS A 25 0.51 -8.73 13.71
CA LYS A 25 -0.29 -7.56 13.32
C LYS A 25 -0.02 -7.17 11.88
N GLU A 26 -1.09 -7.06 11.10
CA GLU A 26 -1.04 -6.62 9.72
C GLU A 26 -1.80 -5.31 9.54
N LYS A 27 -1.46 -4.58 8.48
CA LYS A 27 -2.04 -3.29 8.15
C LYS A 27 -2.52 -3.27 6.71
N LEU A 28 -3.67 -2.65 6.47
CA LEU A 28 -4.22 -2.46 5.13
C LEU A 28 -3.46 -1.37 4.37
N CYS A 29 -3.10 -1.66 3.12
CA CYS A 29 -2.61 -0.66 2.17
C CYS A 29 -3.79 0.09 1.53
N ILE A 30 -3.77 1.41 1.59
CA ILE A 30 -4.85 2.25 1.02
C ILE A 30 -4.86 2.30 -0.51
N GLU A 31 -3.83 1.75 -1.17
CA GLU A 31 -3.72 1.74 -2.63
C GLU A 31 -4.11 0.38 -3.21
N CYS A 32 -3.40 -0.70 -2.83
CA CYS A 32 -3.71 -2.05 -3.32
C CYS A 32 -4.83 -2.77 -2.56
N GLN A 33 -5.29 -2.24 -1.42
CA GLN A 33 -6.33 -2.84 -0.56
C GLN A 33 -5.98 -4.23 -0.03
N GLU A 34 -4.69 -4.54 0.09
CA GLU A 34 -4.17 -5.77 0.69
C GLU A 34 -3.57 -5.52 2.07
N TYR A 35 -3.66 -6.53 2.93
CA TYR A 35 -3.01 -6.55 4.25
C TYR A 35 -1.56 -7.01 4.12
N TRP A 36 -0.66 -6.31 4.81
CA TRP A 36 0.76 -6.65 4.90
C TRP A 36 1.23 -6.58 6.34
N PRO A 37 2.24 -7.39 6.74
CA PRO A 37 2.85 -7.33 8.07
C PRO A 37 3.20 -5.90 8.46
N LEU A 38 2.92 -5.50 9.70
CA LEU A 38 3.24 -4.16 10.23
C LEU A 38 4.74 -4.06 10.57
N ASP A 39 5.57 -4.22 9.56
CA ASP A 39 7.02 -4.27 9.64
C ASP A 39 7.67 -3.18 8.77
N GLU A 40 8.88 -2.77 9.12
CA GLU A 40 9.65 -1.77 8.38
C GLU A 40 10.09 -2.25 6.99
N GLU A 41 10.06 -3.55 6.72
CA GLU A 41 10.28 -4.12 5.38
C GLU A 41 9.18 -3.66 4.41
N PHE A 42 7.91 -3.72 4.81
CA PHE A 42 6.75 -3.48 3.94
C PHE A 42 6.26 -2.02 3.95
N TRP A 43 6.61 -1.26 4.98
CA TRP A 43 6.10 0.09 5.19
C TRP A 43 7.22 1.10 5.36
N TRP A 44 7.04 2.31 4.80
CA TRP A 44 7.88 3.44 5.19
C TRP A 44 7.48 3.92 6.57
N THR A 45 8.47 4.17 7.42
CA THR A 45 8.28 4.74 8.75
C THR A 45 8.60 6.23 8.74
N ARG A 46 7.88 6.99 9.57
CA ARG A 46 8.18 8.40 9.84
C ARG A 46 8.22 8.62 11.35
N LYS A 47 9.16 9.44 11.79
CA LYS A 47 9.20 9.89 13.18
C LYS A 47 7.96 10.73 13.48
N ASN A 48 7.31 10.41 14.58
CA ASN A 48 6.20 11.17 15.11
C ASN A 48 6.73 12.52 15.60
N LYS A 49 6.15 13.62 15.13
CA LYS A 49 6.47 14.98 15.62
C LYS A 49 5.56 15.41 16.77
N SER A 50 4.81 14.48 17.35
CA SER A 50 3.89 14.78 18.45
C SER A 50 4.66 15.10 19.72
N LEU A 51 4.33 16.21 20.38
CA LEU A 51 4.89 16.60 21.67
C LEU A 51 4.65 15.55 22.76
N LYS A 52 3.57 14.76 22.64
CA LYS A 52 3.23 13.69 23.58
C LYS A 52 4.09 12.43 23.44
N ASP A 53 4.62 12.17 22.26
CA ASP A 53 5.37 10.96 21.99
C ASP A 53 6.43 11.26 20.90
N PRO A 54 7.50 11.98 21.28
CA PRO A 54 8.50 12.48 20.35
C PRO A 54 9.34 11.36 19.70
N ASN A 55 9.33 10.16 20.28
CA ASN A 55 10.03 8.98 19.77
C ASN A 55 9.12 7.98 19.03
N GLY A 56 7.83 8.29 18.88
CA GLY A 56 6.89 7.40 18.21
C GLY A 56 7.26 7.14 16.76
N ILE A 57 7.14 5.89 16.32
CA ILE A 57 7.27 5.53 14.91
C ILE A 57 5.86 5.40 14.33
N ARG A 58 5.60 6.09 13.21
CA ARG A 58 4.35 5.95 12.45
C ARG A 58 4.63 5.29 11.10
N TYR A 59 3.91 4.21 10.86
CA TYR A 59 3.89 3.55 9.55
C TYR A 59 3.00 4.32 8.57
N GLU A 60 3.48 4.45 7.34
CA GLU A 60 2.78 5.13 6.26
C GLU A 60 1.49 4.41 5.85
N ALA A 61 0.58 5.14 5.22
CA ALA A 61 -0.71 4.58 4.82
C ALA A 61 -0.64 3.60 3.63
N ALA A 62 0.31 3.77 2.70
CA ALA A 62 0.55 2.89 1.55
C ALA A 62 1.82 2.04 1.74
N CYS A 63 1.81 0.79 1.26
CA CYS A 63 2.98 -0.10 1.29
C CYS A 63 4.10 0.45 0.41
N LYS A 64 5.34 -0.01 0.61
CA LYS A 64 6.50 0.49 -0.16
C LYS A 64 6.33 0.34 -1.67
N CYS A 65 5.74 -0.75 -2.13
CA CYS A 65 5.44 -1.00 -3.55
C CYS A 65 4.53 0.09 -4.13
N CYS A 66 3.49 0.45 -3.39
CA CYS A 66 2.52 1.46 -3.82
C CYS A 66 2.93 2.90 -3.47
N TYR A 67 3.96 3.08 -2.63
CA TYR A 67 4.33 4.40 -2.13
C TYR A 67 4.65 5.38 -3.25
N ASN A 68 5.46 4.96 -4.23
CA ASN A 68 5.82 5.82 -5.35
C ASN A 68 4.63 6.06 -6.28
N VAL A 69 3.77 5.07 -6.49
CA VAL A 69 2.55 5.23 -7.30
C VAL A 69 1.66 6.32 -6.70
N ARG A 70 1.44 6.26 -5.38
CA ARG A 70 0.52 7.16 -4.68
C ARG A 70 1.12 8.54 -4.39
N TYR A 71 2.31 8.58 -3.78
CA TYR A 71 2.88 9.80 -3.21
C TYR A 71 3.96 10.44 -4.08
N ARG A 72 4.52 9.71 -5.04
CA ARG A 72 5.57 10.20 -5.94
C ARG A 72 5.33 9.76 -7.39
N PRO A 73 4.16 10.04 -7.99
CA PRO A 73 3.80 9.52 -9.30
C PRO A 73 4.77 9.96 -10.42
N GLY A 74 5.56 11.02 -10.21
CA GLY A 74 6.65 11.40 -11.11
C GLY A 74 7.81 10.40 -11.17
N HIS A 75 8.07 9.66 -10.09
CA HIS A 75 9.16 8.67 -10.01
C HIS A 75 8.84 7.35 -10.72
N VAL A 76 7.56 7.05 -10.97
CA VAL A 76 7.14 5.85 -11.71
C VAL A 76 7.01 6.12 -13.22
N LYS A 77 7.03 7.39 -13.65
CA LYS A 77 6.95 7.74 -15.07
C LYS A 77 8.26 7.38 -15.77
N GLY A 78 8.18 6.46 -16.73
CA GLY A 78 9.30 6.06 -17.60
C GLY A 78 10.22 4.98 -17.04
N THR A 79 10.00 4.50 -15.81
CA THR A 79 10.80 3.40 -15.24
C THR A 79 10.56 2.07 -15.96
N TYR A 80 9.37 1.85 -16.50
CA TYR A 80 9.07 0.68 -17.34
C TYR A 80 9.93 0.60 -18.61
N LYS A 81 10.58 1.70 -19.01
CA LYS A 81 11.48 1.76 -20.17
C LYS A 81 12.94 1.46 -19.79
N VAL A 82 13.25 1.33 -18.50
CA VAL A 82 14.60 1.08 -18.01
C VAL A 82 14.87 -0.43 -18.15
N LYS A 83 15.47 -0.80 -19.28
CA LYS A 83 15.99 -2.15 -19.52
C LYS A 83 17.33 -2.36 -18.81
N SER A 84 17.54 -3.54 -18.23
CA SER A 84 18.85 -3.98 -17.75
C SER A 84 19.84 -4.10 -18.93
N GLN A 85 21.15 -4.11 -18.67
CA GLN A 85 22.13 -4.29 -19.76
C GLN A 85 21.91 -5.58 -20.54
N HIS A 86 21.56 -6.68 -19.85
CA HIS A 86 21.28 -7.97 -20.47
C HIS A 86 20.10 -7.89 -21.46
N GLU A 87 19.04 -7.16 -21.12
CA GLU A 87 17.88 -6.94 -22.00
C GLU A 87 18.17 -6.00 -23.18
N LYS A 88 19.25 -5.21 -23.13
CA LYS A 88 19.68 -4.33 -24.23
C LYS A 88 20.53 -5.07 -25.27
N VAL A 89 21.30 -6.06 -24.84
CA VAL A 89 22.20 -6.83 -25.73
C VAL A 89 21.43 -7.88 -26.54
N ALA A 90 20.30 -8.37 -26.03
CA ALA A 90 19.46 -9.37 -26.69
C ALA A 90 18.39 -8.79 -27.65
N ALA A 91 18.42 -7.48 -27.93
CA ALA A 91 17.41 -6.77 -28.72
C ALA A 91 17.93 -6.34 -30.10
#